data_AF-A0A370HRM7-F1
#
_entry.id   AF-A0A370HRM7-F1
#
_cell.length_a   1.000
_cell.length_b   1.000
_cell.length_c   1.000
_cell.angle_alpha   90.00
_cell.angle_beta   90.00
_cell.angle_gamma   90.00
#
_symmetry.space_group_name_H-M   'P 1'
#
loop_
_entity.id
_entity.type
_entity.pdbx_description
1 polymer ?
#
loop_
_entity_poly.entity_id
_entity_poly.type
_entity_poly.pdbx_seq_one_letter_code
_entity_poly.pdbx_strand_id
1 'polypeptide(L)'
;MTKRIEELEAQIARLREELRHAEAALWEEKSRAPAIGDYVRCPLTNFYGRVTNVIPRLHGRPWVEIRPYLAEGLPGSGTLDLYDNWELIDPPENDDAFPFTSRGSELPISPIAWPSKAREPHRVKTKYYLVKW
;
A
#
# COMPACT_ATOMS: atom_id res chain seq x y z
N MET A 1 -0.90 20.36 53.25
CA MET A 1 -0.39 20.41 51.87
C MET A 1 0.36 21.73 51.68
N THR A 2 1.43 21.79 50.89
CA THR A 2 2.07 23.06 50.54
C THR A 2 1.48 23.61 49.24
N LYS A 3 1.40 24.93 49.08
CA LYS A 3 0.86 25.57 47.85
C LYS A 3 1.50 25.04 46.56
N ARG A 4 2.79 24.68 46.64
CA ARG A 4 3.52 24.10 45.51
C ARG A 4 3.00 22.72 45.11
N ILE A 5 2.55 21.91 46.06
CA ILE A 5 1.96 20.60 45.77
C ILE A 5 0.62 20.78 45.04
N GLU A 6 -0.22 21.71 45.52
CA GLU A 6 -1.52 22.01 44.90
C GLU A 6 -1.37 22.52 43.45
N GLU A 7 -0.39 23.40 43.20
CA GLU A 7 -0.05 23.86 41.84
C GLU A 7 0.36 22.69 40.92
N LEU A 8 1.20 21.79 41.42
CA LEU A 8 1.68 20.64 40.65
C LEU A 8 0.54 19.63 40.38
N GLU A 9 -0.33 19.40 41.36
CA GLU A 9 -1.51 18.55 41.21
C GLU A 9 -2.49 19.15 40.17
N ALA A 10 -2.71 20.46 40.20
CA ALA A 10 -3.52 21.15 39.21
C ALA A 10 -2.90 21.02 37.79
N GLN A 11 -1.58 21.13 37.68
CA GLN A 11 -0.88 20.96 36.40
C GLN A 11 -0.98 19.52 35.88
N ILE A 12 -0.84 18.52 36.76
CA ILE A 12 -1.02 17.11 36.40
C ILE A 12 -2.45 16.85 35.93
N ALA A 13 -3.46 17.40 36.63
CA ALA A 13 -4.85 17.25 36.25
C ALA A 13 -5.12 17.81 34.84
N ARG A 14 -4.57 18.99 34.53
CA ARG A 14 -4.66 19.60 33.21
C ARG A 14 -4.02 18.74 32.12
N LEU A 15 -2.78 18.28 32.32
CA LEU A 15 -2.07 17.47 31.32
C LEU A 15 -2.78 16.15 31.04
N ARG A 16 -3.40 15.54 32.05
CA ARG A 16 -4.20 14.33 31.87
C ARG A 16 -5.45 14.57 31.01
N GLU A 17 -6.07 15.75 31.11
CA GLU A 17 -7.18 16.11 30.23
C GLU A 17 -6.71 16.36 28.81
N GLU A 18 -5.63 17.11 28.62
CA GLU A 18 -5.04 17.34 27.29
C GLU A 18 -4.66 16.01 26.62
N LEU A 19 -4.10 15.06 27.37
CA LEU A 19 -3.78 13.72 26.87
C LEU A 19 -5.04 12.95 26.45
N ARG A 20 -6.10 12.96 27.26
CA ARG A 20 -7.38 12.32 26.89
C ARG A 20 -7.94 12.88 25.59
N HIS A 21 -7.92 14.19 25.42
CA HIS A 21 -8.38 14.83 24.19
C HIS A 21 -7.53 14.43 22.98
N ALA A 22 -6.20 14.41 23.13
CA ALA A 22 -5.30 14.00 22.07
C ALA A 22 -5.49 12.52 21.68
N GLU A 23 -5.68 11.64 22.66
CA GLU A 23 -5.97 10.22 22.42
C GLU A 23 -7.31 10.02 21.71
N ALA A 24 -8.34 10.79 22.07
CA ALA A 24 -9.64 10.76 21.40
C ALA A 24 -9.52 11.17 19.92
N ALA A 25 -8.80 12.25 19.62
CA ALA A 25 -8.54 12.68 18.24
C ALA A 25 -7.72 11.64 17.46
N LEU A 26 -6.72 11.02 18.09
CA LEU A 26 -5.93 9.95 17.48
C LEU A 26 -6.81 8.73 17.15
N TRP A 27 -7.75 8.37 18.03
CA TRP A 27 -8.65 7.26 17.81
C TRP A 27 -9.63 7.56 16.67
N GLU A 28 -10.15 8.79 16.62
CA GLU A 28 -11.00 9.26 15.52
C GLU A 28 -10.28 9.13 14.18
N GLU A 29 -9.05 9.64 14.06
CA GLU A 29 -8.30 9.55 12.80
C GLU A 29 -7.94 8.10 12.44
N LYS A 30 -7.59 7.26 13.41
CA LYS A 30 -7.32 5.82 13.18
C LYS A 30 -8.54 5.03 12.74
N SER A 31 -9.74 5.48 13.13
CA SER A 31 -11.01 4.84 12.79
C SER A 31 -11.65 5.43 11.53
N ARG A 32 -11.13 6.55 11.03
CA ARG A 32 -11.56 7.21 9.81
C ARG A 32 -11.56 6.24 8.63
N ALA A 33 -12.69 6.18 7.93
CA ALA A 33 -12.81 5.45 6.68
C ALA A 33 -12.09 6.22 5.54
N PRO A 34 -11.49 5.51 4.59
CA PRO A 34 -10.83 6.14 3.45
C PRO A 34 -11.89 6.72 2.51
N ALA A 35 -11.58 7.86 1.90
CA ALA A 35 -12.39 8.52 0.90
C ALA A 35 -11.71 8.48 -0.48
N ILE A 36 -12.50 8.66 -1.53
CA ILE A 36 -11.96 8.79 -2.89
C ILE A 36 -11.02 9.99 -2.93
N GLY A 37 -9.81 9.77 -3.45
CA GLY A 37 -8.76 10.77 -3.54
C GLY A 37 -7.76 10.75 -2.39
N ASP A 38 -8.04 10.06 -1.27
CA ASP A 38 -7.07 9.83 -0.20
C ASP A 38 -5.90 8.97 -0.72
N TYR A 39 -4.75 9.08 -0.07
CA TYR A 39 -3.62 8.18 -0.32
C TYR A 39 -3.61 7.08 0.73
N VAL A 40 -3.47 5.85 0.24
CA VAL A 40 -3.34 4.68 1.11
C VAL A 40 -2.15 3.84 0.69
N ARG A 41 -1.57 3.13 1.65
CA ARG A 41 -0.59 2.08 1.42
C ARG A 41 -1.07 0.75 1.95
N CYS A 42 -0.62 -0.33 1.33
CA CYS A 42 -0.75 -1.68 1.86
C CYS A 42 0.51 -2.02 2.69
N PRO A 43 0.40 -2.24 4.02
CA PRO A 43 1.56 -2.54 4.85
C PRO A 43 2.30 -3.82 4.49
N LEU A 44 1.61 -4.77 3.84
CA LEU A 44 2.19 -6.07 3.48
C LEU A 44 3.01 -6.02 2.19
N THR A 45 2.57 -5.23 1.22
CA THR A 45 3.18 -5.19 -0.12
C THR A 45 3.92 -3.89 -0.40
N ASN A 46 3.76 -2.89 0.47
CA ASN A 46 4.21 -1.51 0.28
C ASN A 46 3.68 -0.84 -0.99
N PHE A 47 2.66 -1.41 -1.65
CA PHE A 47 1.94 -0.70 -2.71
C PHE A 47 1.19 0.47 -2.11
N TYR A 48 1.35 1.63 -2.71
CA TYR A 48 0.61 2.83 -2.33
C TYR A 48 0.09 3.54 -3.56
N GLY A 49 -0.97 4.29 -3.35
CA GLY A 49 -1.65 4.97 -4.44
C GLY A 49 -2.84 5.76 -3.96
N ARG A 50 -3.46 6.41 -4.93
CA ARG A 50 -4.63 7.24 -4.71
C ARG A 50 -5.89 6.38 -4.78
N VAL A 51 -6.77 6.49 -3.79
CA VAL A 51 -8.03 5.76 -3.75
C VAL A 51 -8.93 6.23 -4.89
N THR A 52 -9.35 5.29 -5.73
CA THR A 52 -10.29 5.51 -6.84
C THR A 52 -11.69 5.07 -6.50
N ASN A 53 -11.84 4.03 -5.68
CA ASN A 53 -13.13 3.50 -5.24
C ASN A 53 -13.04 2.94 -3.82
N VAL A 54 -14.15 3.02 -3.08
CA VAL A 54 -14.27 2.48 -1.72
C VAL A 54 -15.48 1.55 -1.68
N ILE A 55 -15.23 0.27 -1.41
CA ILE A 55 -16.25 -0.77 -1.40
C ILE A 55 -16.57 -1.12 0.06
N PRO A 56 -17.77 -0.76 0.58
CA PRO A 56 -18.15 -1.06 1.95
C PRO A 56 -18.35 -2.57 2.14
N ARG A 57 -18.13 -3.04 3.38
CA ARG A 57 -18.33 -4.45 3.75
C ARG A 57 -19.30 -4.57 4.91
N LEU A 58 -19.97 -5.72 4.97
CA LEU A 58 -20.85 -6.09 6.08
C LEU A 58 -20.08 -6.22 7.41
N HIS A 59 -18.83 -6.67 7.34
CA HIS A 59 -17.93 -6.83 8.49
C HIS A 59 -16.50 -6.39 8.13
N GLY A 60 -15.80 -5.79 9.09
CA GLY A 60 -14.41 -5.36 8.95
C GLY A 60 -14.24 -4.01 8.26
N ARG A 61 -13.02 -3.72 7.82
CA ARG A 61 -12.68 -2.49 7.09
C ARG A 61 -13.16 -2.58 5.63
N PRO A 62 -13.51 -1.43 4.99
CA PRO A 62 -13.85 -1.40 3.58
C PRO A 62 -12.67 -1.87 2.71
N TRP A 63 -12.97 -2.39 1.53
CA TRP A 63 -11.94 -2.55 0.50
C TRP A 63 -11.75 -1.24 -0.23
N VAL A 64 -10.52 -0.97 -0.65
CA VAL A 64 -10.18 0.24 -1.39
C VAL A 64 -9.52 -0.15 -2.68
N GLU A 65 -10.05 0.38 -3.76
CA GLU A 65 -9.38 0.35 -5.06
C GLU A 65 -8.44 1.54 -5.12
N ILE A 66 -7.19 1.30 -5.51
CA ILE A 66 -6.20 2.36 -5.71
C ILE A 66 -5.74 2.42 -7.16
N ARG A 67 -5.38 3.62 -7.60
CA ARG A 67 -4.45 3.82 -8.71
C ARG A 67 -3.04 3.90 -8.12
N PRO A 68 -2.16 2.90 -8.38
CA PRO A 68 -0.80 2.93 -7.89
C PRO A 68 -0.05 4.16 -8.44
N TYR A 69 0.78 4.78 -7.61
CA TYR A 69 1.52 5.99 -7.98
C TYR A 69 2.48 5.80 -9.18
N LEU A 70 2.91 4.56 -9.44
CA LEU A 70 3.73 4.22 -10.61
C LEU A 70 2.95 4.22 -11.95
N ALA A 71 1.64 4.49 -11.95
CA ALA A 71 0.77 4.16 -13.08
C ALA A 71 0.26 5.36 -13.92
N GLU A 72 0.58 6.62 -13.60
CA GLU A 72 0.01 7.76 -14.34
C GLU A 72 0.51 7.95 -15.78
N GLY A 73 1.45 7.12 -16.24
CA GLY A 73 1.93 7.14 -17.63
C GLY A 73 2.27 5.79 -18.24
N LEU A 74 2.03 4.68 -17.53
CA LEU A 74 2.36 3.34 -18.03
C LEU A 74 1.18 2.72 -18.80
N PRO A 75 1.40 2.23 -20.04
CA PRO A 75 0.36 1.49 -20.75
C PRO A 75 0.00 0.23 -19.95
N GLY A 76 -1.27 0.12 -19.56
CA GLY A 76 -1.75 -0.91 -18.64
C GLY A 76 -1.87 -0.46 -17.19
N SER A 77 -2.12 0.82 -16.92
CA SER A 77 -2.40 1.40 -15.61
C SER A 77 -3.66 0.76 -14.98
N GLY A 78 -3.49 -0.43 -14.41
CA GLY A 78 -4.53 -1.15 -13.69
C GLY A 78 -4.80 -0.51 -12.34
N THR A 79 -6.04 -0.63 -11.89
CA THR A 79 -6.38 -0.43 -10.50
C THR A 79 -5.95 -1.64 -9.67
N LEU A 80 -5.63 -1.42 -8.40
CA LEU A 80 -5.30 -2.48 -7.46
C LEU A 80 -6.27 -2.42 -6.29
N ASP A 81 -6.93 -3.53 -6.02
CA ASP A 81 -7.75 -3.67 -4.82
C ASP A 81 -6.86 -3.99 -3.62
N LEU A 82 -6.83 -3.08 -2.67
CA LEU A 82 -6.37 -3.37 -1.33
C LEU A 82 -7.58 -3.82 -0.52
N TYR A 83 -7.50 -5.07 -0.04
CA TYR A 83 -8.45 -5.61 0.92
C TYR A 83 -8.35 -4.82 2.24
N ASP A 84 -8.94 -5.33 3.33
CA ASP A 84 -8.96 -4.68 4.66
C ASP A 84 -7.59 -4.27 5.25
N ASN A 85 -6.50 -4.57 4.57
CA ASN A 85 -5.13 -4.22 4.91
C ASN A 85 -4.63 -2.98 4.13
N TRP A 86 -5.11 -1.81 4.53
CA TRP A 86 -4.64 -0.50 4.08
C TRP A 86 -4.42 0.44 5.28
N GLU A 87 -3.50 1.39 5.10
CA GLU A 87 -3.22 2.51 6.01
C GLU A 87 -3.30 3.82 5.25
N LEU A 88 -3.98 4.82 5.81
CA LEU A 88 -3.95 6.19 5.28
C LEU A 88 -2.53 6.74 5.41
N ILE A 89 -2.08 7.42 4.37
CA ILE A 89 -0.80 8.13 4.34
C ILE A 89 -1.03 9.55 3.85
N ASP A 90 -0.11 10.43 4.21
CA ASP A 90 -0.05 11.74 3.59
C ASP A 90 0.27 11.62 2.10
N PRO A 91 -0.24 12.54 1.27
CA PRO A 91 0.20 12.61 -0.12
C PRO A 91 1.72 12.78 -0.17
N PRO A 92 2.40 12.13 -1.13
CA PRO A 92 3.84 12.31 -1.29
C PRO A 92 4.16 13.80 -1.50
N GLU A 93 5.13 14.32 -0.75
CA GLU A 93 5.61 15.70 -0.91
C GLU A 93 6.34 15.80 -2.26
N ASN A 94 5.70 16.47 -3.23
CA ASN A 94 6.01 16.56 -4.67
C ASN A 94 5.60 15.35 -5.51
N ASP A 95 4.74 15.61 -6.50
CA ASP A 95 4.53 14.70 -7.64
C ASP A 95 5.82 14.50 -8.48
N ASP A 96 6.85 15.36 -8.28
CA ASP A 96 8.04 15.47 -9.14
C ASP A 96 9.40 15.14 -8.45
N ALA A 97 9.46 14.80 -7.16
CA ALA A 97 10.74 14.71 -6.43
C ALA A 97 11.17 13.29 -6.04
N PHE A 98 11.36 12.41 -7.03
CA PHE A 98 12.40 11.40 -6.95
C PHE A 98 13.23 11.42 -8.22
N PRO A 99 14.32 12.21 -8.29
CA PRO A 99 15.38 11.85 -9.20
C PRO A 99 15.90 10.51 -8.67
N PHE A 100 15.82 9.47 -9.48
CA PHE A 100 16.69 8.32 -9.32
C PHE A 100 18.14 8.82 -9.50
N THR A 101 18.70 9.49 -8.49
CA THR A 101 20.13 9.52 -8.32
C THR A 101 20.48 8.20 -7.69
N SER A 102 20.78 7.24 -8.58
CA SER A 102 21.71 6.16 -8.31
C SER A 102 22.92 6.71 -7.55
N ARG A 103 22.89 6.62 -6.22
CA ARG A 103 24.06 6.90 -5.39
C ARG A 103 24.25 5.76 -4.41
N GLY A 104 25.08 4.81 -4.86
CA GLY A 104 25.97 4.02 -4.03
C GLY A 104 25.32 3.15 -2.97
N SER A 105 24.78 2.00 -3.37
CA SER A 105 24.93 0.79 -2.56
C SER A 105 25.54 -0.25 -3.47
N GLU A 106 26.86 -0.41 -3.31
CA GLU A 106 27.68 -1.41 -3.97
C GLU A 106 27.18 -2.80 -3.58
N LEU A 107 26.26 -3.34 -4.37
CA LEU A 107 26.05 -4.78 -4.44
C LEU A 107 26.06 -5.13 -5.93
N PRO A 108 26.91 -6.08 -6.36
CA PRO A 108 27.03 -6.41 -7.76
C PRO A 108 25.70 -6.97 -8.24
N ILE A 109 25.02 -6.21 -9.11
CA ILE A 109 23.87 -6.68 -9.86
C ILE A 109 24.40 -7.71 -10.84
N SER A 110 24.38 -8.98 -10.45
CA SER A 110 24.43 -10.06 -11.43
C SER A 110 23.13 -10.00 -12.24
N PRO A 111 23.18 -9.96 -13.58
CA PRO A 111 21.97 -10.03 -14.38
C PRO A 111 21.38 -11.43 -14.17
N ILE A 112 20.24 -11.50 -13.47
CA ILE A 112 19.40 -12.69 -13.48
C ILE A 112 18.85 -12.80 -14.91
N ALA A 113 19.59 -13.51 -15.76
CA ALA A 113 19.11 -13.96 -17.05
C ALA A 113 17.98 -14.96 -16.78
N TRP A 114 16.74 -14.53 -16.98
CA TRP A 114 15.63 -15.46 -17.11
C TRP A 114 15.90 -16.33 -18.34
N PRO A 115 15.96 -17.67 -18.22
CA PRO A 115 16.09 -18.51 -19.40
C PRO A 115 14.77 -18.47 -20.17
N SER A 116 14.72 -17.66 -21.22
CA SER A 116 13.68 -17.73 -22.25
C SER A 116 13.85 -19.05 -23.01
N LYS A 117 13.26 -20.13 -22.48
CA LYS A 117 13.11 -21.38 -23.22
C LYS A 117 12.05 -21.15 -24.30
N ALA A 118 12.48 -20.84 -25.51
CA ALA A 118 11.64 -20.94 -26.70
C ALA A 118 11.13 -22.38 -26.78
N ARG A 119 9.81 -22.56 -26.63
CA ARG A 119 9.14 -23.84 -26.79
C ARG A 119 9.05 -24.11 -28.29
N GLU A 120 9.93 -24.93 -28.84
CA GLU A 120 9.77 -25.48 -30.19
C GLU A 120 8.38 -26.15 -30.30
N PRO A 121 7.63 -25.95 -31.40
CA PRO A 121 6.41 -26.70 -31.61
C PRO A 121 6.78 -28.17 -31.88
N HIS A 122 6.40 -29.05 -30.94
CA HIS A 122 6.49 -30.49 -31.13
C HIS A 122 5.74 -30.90 -32.40
N ARG A 123 6.49 -31.33 -33.41
CA ARG A 123 5.99 -31.89 -34.66
C ARG A 123 5.41 -33.29 -34.34
N VAL A 124 4.10 -33.36 -34.12
CA VAL A 124 3.39 -34.63 -33.94
C VAL A 124 3.47 -35.43 -35.25
N LYS A 125 4.27 -36.50 -35.28
CA LYS A 125 4.29 -37.45 -36.40
C LYS A 125 3.17 -38.47 -36.19
N THR A 126 2.02 -38.26 -36.83
CA THR A 126 0.96 -39.26 -36.93
C THR A 126 1.45 -40.38 -37.86
N LYS A 127 1.70 -41.58 -37.33
CA LYS A 127 1.87 -42.80 -38.14
C LYS A 127 0.49 -43.39 -38.41
N TYR A 128 0.07 -43.41 -39.67
CA TYR A 128 -1.08 -44.21 -40.10
C TYR A 128 -0.64 -45.66 -40.21
N TYR A 129 -1.27 -46.57 -39.47
CA TYR A 129 -1.19 -48.00 -39.75
C TYR A 129 -2.36 -48.37 -40.67
N LEU A 130 -2.03 -48.78 -41.90
CA LEU A 130 -2.96 -49.43 -42.81
C LEU A 130 -3.21 -50.85 -42.31
N VAL A 131 -4.42 -51.11 -41.81
CA VAL A 131 -4.94 -52.48 -41.64
C VAL A 131 -5.43 -52.93 -43.01
N LYS A 132 -4.75 -53.93 -43.60
CA LYS A 132 -5.30 -54.69 -44.72
C LYS A 132 -6.21 -55.78 -44.15
N TRP A 133 -7.42 -55.87 -44.71
CA TRP A 133 -8.39 -56.93 -44.49
C TRP A 133 -7.88 -58.28 -44.98
#